data_AF-A0A126ZWH0-F1
#
_entry.id   AF-A0A126ZWH0-F1
#
_cell.length_a   1.000
_cell.length_b   1.000
_cell.length_c   1.000
_cell.angle_alpha   90.00
_cell.angle_beta   90.00
_cell.angle_gamma   90.00
#
_symmetry.space_group_name_H-M   'P 1'
#
loop_
_entity.id
_entity.type
_entity.pdbx_description
1 polymer ?
#
loop_
_entity_poly.entity_id
_entity_poly.type
_entity_poly.pdbx_seq_one_letter_code
_entity_poly.pdbx_strand_id
1 'polypeptide(L)' 'MRVITRILSRMAMYVCRGCGTECAYPSRFKKCPVCGIKWD' A
#
# COMPACT_ATOMS: atom_id res chain seq x y z
N MET A 1 -29.58 18.38 0.19
CA MET A 1 -28.23 18.17 -0.39
C MET A 1 -27.81 16.73 -0.12
N ARG A 2 -27.82 15.85 -1.13
CA ARG A 2 -27.37 14.45 -0.97
C ARG A 2 -25.85 14.43 -1.10
N VAL A 3 -25.15 14.50 0.04
CA VAL A 3 -23.71 14.24 0.09
C VAL A 3 -23.54 12.75 -0.13
N ILE A 4 -23.38 12.35 -1.39
CA ILE A 4 -22.90 11.01 -1.74
C ILE A 4 -21.43 11.02 -1.35
N THR A 5 -21.15 10.70 -0.09
CA THR A 5 -19.83 10.39 0.41
C THR A 5 -19.35 9.18 -0.38
N ARG A 6 -18.65 9.44 -1.49
CA ARG A 6 -17.81 8.44 -2.15
C ARG A 6 -16.88 7.92 -1.06
N ILE A 7 -17.16 6.74 -0.54
CA ILE A 7 -16.27 5.97 0.31
C ILE A 7 -15.06 5.69 -0.59
N LEU A 8 -14.10 6.61 -0.58
CA LEU A 8 -12.77 6.36 -1.08
C LEU A 8 -12.22 5.31 -0.15
N SER A 9 -12.39 4.03 -0.53
CA SER A 9 -11.71 2.92 0.11
C SER A 9 -10.24 3.30 0.20
N ARG A 10 -9.80 3.72 1.39
CA ARG A 10 -8.39 3.94 1.71
C ARG A 10 -7.73 2.60 1.42
N MET A 11 -7.14 2.45 0.24
CA MET A 11 -6.25 1.34 -0.02
C MET A 11 -5.21 1.42 1.10
N ALA A 12 -5.16 0.40 1.95
CA ALA A 12 -4.15 0.32 2.99
C ALA A 12 -2.80 0.28 2.28
N MET A 13 -2.12 1.43 2.23
CA MET A 13 -0.78 1.53 1.69
C MET A 13 0.11 0.66 2.56
N TYR A 14 0.76 -0.31 1.93
CA TYR A 14 1.64 -1.22 2.63
C TYR A 14 3.00 -0.56 2.80
N VAL A 15 3.51 -0.51 4.02
CA VAL A 15 4.82 0.07 4.31
C VAL A 15 5.86 -1.03 4.47
N CYS A 16 6.96 -0.94 3.73
CA CYS A 16 8.08 -1.88 3.85
C CYS A 16 8.76 -1.72 5.21
N ARG A 17 8.93 -2.81 5.97
CA ARG A 17 9.62 -2.77 7.27
C ARG A 17 11.12 -2.48 7.18
N GLY A 18 11.75 -2.73 6.03
CA GLY A 18 13.20 -2.58 5.86
C GLY A 18 13.63 -1.17 5.47
N CYS A 19 12.91 -0.55 4.54
CA CYS A 19 13.28 0.78 4.00
C CYS A 19 12.18 1.84 4.18
N GLY A 20 11.03 1.49 4.73
CA GLY A 20 9.91 2.43 4.92
C GLY A 20 9.16 2.79 3.64
N THR A 21 9.45 2.15 2.49
CA THR A 21 8.75 2.49 1.25
C THR A 21 7.26 2.19 1.35
N GLU A 22 6.43 3.12 0.90
CA GLU A 22 5.00 2.96 0.82
C GLU A 22 4.63 2.34 -0.54
N CYS A 23 3.78 1.31 -0.52
CA CYS A 23 3.32 0.64 -1.72
C CYS A 23 1.80 0.56 -1.72
N ALA A 24 1.19 1.20 -2.71
CA ALA A 24 -0.26 1.17 -2.90
C ALA A 24 -0.79 -0.21 -3.32
N TYR A 25 0.08 -1.09 -3.85
CA TYR A 25 -0.31 -2.39 -4.42
C TYR A 25 0.61 -3.54 -3.98
N PRO A 26 0.70 -3.86 -2.67
CA PRO A 26 1.59 -4.92 -2.17
C PRO A 26 1.32 -6.27 -2.82
N SER A 27 0.06 -6.58 -3.17
CA SER A 27 -0.35 -7.83 -3.82
C SER A 27 0.26 -8.02 -5.22
N ARG A 28 0.78 -6.98 -5.86
CA ARG A 28 1.51 -7.08 -7.14
C ARG A 28 2.99 -7.42 -6.96
N PHE A 29 3.53 -7.29 -5.75
CA PHE A 29 4.95 -7.39 -5.49
C PHE A 29 5.23 -8.49 -4.46
N LYS A 30 5.95 -9.56 -4.84
CA LYS A 30 6.38 -10.60 -3.88
C LYS A 30 7.41 -10.11 -2.86
N LYS A 31 8.13 -9.02 -3.19
CA LYS A 31 9.21 -8.39 -2.41
C LYS A 31 9.15 -6.88 -2.60
N CYS A 32 9.72 -6.11 -1.68
CA CYS A 32 9.85 -4.67 -1.80
C CYS A 32 10.65 -4.30 -3.07
N PRO A 33 10.14 -3.43 -3.96
CA PRO A 33 10.85 -3.04 -5.17
C PRO A 33 12.07 -2.14 -4.90
N VAL A 34 12.19 -1.59 -3.68
CA VAL A 34 13.29 -0.69 -3.31
C VAL A 34 14.45 -1.46 -2.69
N CYS A 35 14.20 -2.23 -1.64
CA CYS A 35 15.26 -2.92 -0.89
C CYS A 35 15.27 -4.45 -1.08
N GLY A 36 14.31 -5.02 -1.82
CA GLY A 36 14.28 -6.44 -2.15
C GLY A 36 13.89 -7.39 -1.01
N ILE A 37 13.61 -6.90 0.21
CA ILE A 37 13.15 -7.75 1.31
C ILE A 37 11.70 -8.20 1.08
N LYS A 38 11.28 -9.29 1.73
CA LYS A 38 9.87 -9.66 1.75
C LYS A 38 9.07 -8.60 2.50
N TRP A 39 7.83 -8.39 2.06
CA TRP A 39 6.93 -7.46 2.73
C TRP A 39 6.57 -7.94 4.16
N ASP A 40 6.53 -9.26 4.35
CA ASP A 40 6.35 -9.92 5.64
C ASP A 40 7.47 -9.59 6.63
#